data_AF-A0A3B9RVP1-F1
#
_entry.id   AF-A0A3B9RVP1-F1
#
_cell.length_a   1.000
_cell.length_b   1.000
_cell.length_c   1.000
_cell.angle_alpha   90.00
_cell.angle_beta   90.00
_cell.angle_gamma   90.00
#
_symmetry.space_group_name_H-M   'P 1'
#
loop_
_entity.id
_entity.type
_entity.pdbx_description
1 polymer ?
#
loop_
_entity_poly.entity_id
_entity_poly.type
_entity_poly.pdbx_seq_one_letter_code
_entity_poly.pdbx_strand_id
1 'polypeptide(L)'
;MNRDNITLLNQGRASALATNKVLRNTYLLLGLTFMFSGMMAYISYAMRMPPLNILVMIVGVYGLMFLTQALKDSPWGLVSCFAFTGFLGFTLGPILNLYIANFSNGHQLIATALGGTGIIFFALSGYALTTQKDFSFLSGFLFIGIMVAFLG
;
A
#
# COMPACT_ATOMS: atom_id res chain seq x y z
N MET A 1 -28.25 34.06 -23.05
CA MET A 1 -26.94 33.44 -23.36
C MET A 1 -26.20 33.05 -22.06
N ASN A 2 -26.86 32.35 -21.10
CA ASN A 2 -26.30 32.11 -19.76
C ASN A 2 -26.66 30.72 -19.14
N ARG A 3 -27.20 29.79 -19.93
CA ARG A 3 -27.56 28.43 -19.42
C ARG A 3 -26.37 27.46 -19.52
N ASP A 4 -25.51 27.64 -20.51
CA ASP A 4 -24.35 26.77 -20.77
C ASP A 4 -23.27 26.92 -19.68
N ASN A 5 -23.09 28.14 -19.15
CA ASN A 5 -22.15 28.39 -18.05
C ASN A 5 -22.56 27.70 -16.74
N ILE A 6 -23.86 27.58 -16.47
CA ILE A 6 -24.36 26.94 -15.24
C ILE A 6 -24.17 25.41 -15.31
N THR A 7 -24.28 24.83 -16.51
CA THR A 7 -24.05 23.39 -16.72
C THR A 7 -22.58 23.02 -16.63
N LEU A 8 -21.67 23.82 -17.20
CA LEU A 8 -20.22 23.62 -17.13
C LEU A 8 -19.68 23.74 -15.69
N LEU A 9 -20.16 24.71 -14.91
CA LEU A 9 -19.78 24.87 -13.51
C LEU A 9 -20.30 23.73 -12.61
N ASN A 10 -21.48 23.18 -12.91
CA ASN A 10 -22.04 22.04 -12.19
C ASN A 10 -21.31 20.72 -12.50
N GLN A 11 -20.91 20.51 -13.76
CA GLN A 11 -20.09 19.35 -14.17
C GLN A 11 -18.69 19.38 -13.53
N GLY A 12 -18.04 20.55 -13.49
CA GLY A 12 -16.72 20.69 -12.85
C GLY A 12 -16.76 20.38 -11.33
N ARG A 13 -17.80 20.85 -10.63
CA ARG A 13 -17.99 20.54 -9.20
C ARG A 13 -18.30 19.07 -8.95
N ALA A 14 -19.18 18.45 -9.75
CA ALA A 14 -19.50 17.03 -9.62
C ALA A 14 -18.28 16.12 -9.91
N SER A 15 -17.47 16.47 -10.91
CA SER A 15 -16.22 15.75 -11.25
C SER A 15 -15.16 15.86 -10.14
N ALA A 16 -14.97 17.05 -9.56
CA ALA A 16 -14.06 17.26 -8.44
C ALA A 16 -14.50 16.49 -7.18
N LEU A 17 -15.81 16.49 -6.87
CA LEU A 17 -16.40 15.72 -5.76
C LEU A 17 -16.23 14.20 -5.95
N ALA A 18 -16.45 13.70 -7.17
CA ALA A 18 -16.25 12.28 -7.50
C ALA A 18 -14.78 11.87 -7.36
N THR A 19 -13.84 12.70 -7.82
CA THR A 19 -12.39 12.45 -7.76
C THR A 19 -11.91 12.38 -6.31
N ASN A 20 -12.34 13.33 -5.47
CA ASN A 20 -11.98 13.37 -4.05
C ASN A 20 -12.53 12.13 -3.30
N LYS A 21 -13.73 11.66 -3.67
CA LYS A 21 -14.34 10.45 -3.11
C LYS A 21 -13.55 9.19 -3.43
N VAL A 22 -13.11 9.02 -4.69
CA VAL A 22 -12.29 7.86 -5.10
C VAL A 22 -10.94 7.88 -4.41
N LEU A 23 -10.24 9.03 -4.38
CA LEU A 23 -8.95 9.17 -3.71
C LEU A 23 -9.03 8.80 -2.22
N ARG A 24 -10.04 9.34 -1.50
CA ARG A 24 -10.25 8.99 -0.10
C ARG A 24 -10.50 7.50 0.09
N ASN A 25 -11.30 6.88 -0.77
CA ASN A 25 -11.59 5.46 -0.69
C ASN A 25 -10.35 4.60 -0.98
N THR A 26 -9.56 4.96 -1.99
CA THR A 26 -8.31 4.29 -2.32
C THR A 26 -7.31 4.36 -1.16
N TYR A 27 -7.13 5.54 -0.56
CA TYR A 27 -6.23 5.70 0.59
C TYR A 27 -6.70 4.95 1.84
N LEU A 28 -8.01 4.93 2.09
CA LEU A 28 -8.59 4.16 3.20
C LEU A 28 -8.35 2.66 2.98
N LEU A 29 -8.64 2.16 1.78
CA LEU A 29 -8.39 0.75 1.42
C LEU A 29 -6.90 0.41 1.49
N LEU A 30 -6.02 1.27 0.98
CA LEU A 30 -4.57 1.07 1.04
C LEU A 30 -4.07 1.01 2.49
N GLY A 31 -4.55 1.91 3.35
CA GLY A 31 -4.26 1.89 4.77
C GLY A 31 -4.73 0.62 5.48
N LEU A 32 -5.94 0.15 5.17
CA LEU A 32 -6.46 -1.12 5.68
C LEU A 32 -5.63 -2.32 5.20
N THR A 33 -5.22 -2.35 3.92
CA THR A 33 -4.37 -3.43 3.40
C THR A 33 -2.98 -3.44 4.05
N PHE A 34 -2.41 -2.26 4.34
CA PHE A 34 -1.14 -2.15 5.05
C PHE A 34 -1.26 -2.65 6.50
N MET A 35 -2.28 -2.21 7.24
CA MET A 35 -2.54 -2.69 8.60
C MET A 35 -2.79 -4.20 8.64
N PHE A 36 -3.59 -4.71 7.69
CA PHE A 36 -3.86 -6.14 7.58
C PHE A 36 -2.60 -6.96 7.31
N SER A 37 -1.74 -6.50 6.40
CA SER A 37 -0.45 -7.14 6.13
C SER A 37 0.47 -7.14 7.35
N GLY A 38 0.58 -6.02 8.06
CA GLY A 38 1.34 -5.93 9.31
C GLY A 38 0.81 -6.87 10.40
N MET A 39 -0.51 -7.00 10.51
CA MET A 39 -1.15 -7.96 11.42
C MET A 39 -0.83 -9.41 11.04
N MET A 40 -0.91 -9.77 9.75
CA MET A 40 -0.57 -11.11 9.28
C MET A 40 0.92 -11.45 9.48
N ALA A 41 1.80 -10.47 9.29
CA ALA A 41 3.22 -10.61 9.60
C ALA A 41 3.46 -10.86 11.10
N TYR A 42 2.75 -10.13 11.96
CA TYR A 42 2.80 -10.34 13.41
C TYR A 42 2.29 -11.73 13.82
N ILE A 43 1.19 -12.19 13.23
CA ILE A 43 0.64 -13.54 13.47
C ILE A 43 1.65 -14.62 13.05
N SER A 44 2.23 -14.50 11.86
CA SER A 44 3.24 -15.45 11.36
C SER A 44 4.49 -15.48 12.24
N TYR A 45 4.93 -14.31 12.70
CA TYR A 45 5.99 -14.18 13.70
C TYR A 45 5.62 -14.89 15.02
N ALA A 46 4.44 -14.61 15.58
CA ALA A 46 3.99 -15.18 16.85
C ALA A 46 3.84 -16.70 16.80
N MET A 47 3.40 -17.25 15.66
CA MET A 47 3.30 -18.70 15.42
C MET A 47 4.66 -19.37 15.15
N ARG A 48 5.76 -18.61 15.05
CA ARG A 48 7.10 -19.10 14.69
C ARG A 48 7.05 -20.02 13.47
N MET A 49 6.33 -19.60 12.44
CA MET A 49 6.10 -20.41 11.26
C MET A 49 7.44 -20.73 10.58
N PRO A 50 7.73 -22.01 10.26
CA PRO A 50 8.88 -22.35 9.44
C PRO A 50 8.74 -21.75 8.04
N PRO A 51 9.86 -21.53 7.31
CA PRO A 51 9.80 -21.05 5.94
C PRO A 51 8.86 -21.93 5.11
N LEU A 52 7.87 -21.31 4.49
CA LEU A 52 6.91 -21.99 3.63
C LEU A 52 7.65 -22.69 2.48
N ASN A 53 7.19 -23.89 2.13
CA ASN A 53 7.71 -24.62 0.97
C ASN A 53 7.67 -23.72 -0.28
N ILE A 54 8.75 -23.70 -1.05
CA ILE A 54 8.90 -22.84 -2.24
C ILE A 54 7.72 -23.02 -3.22
N LEU A 55 7.21 -24.24 -3.34
CA LEU A 55 6.06 -24.55 -4.20
C LEU A 55 4.77 -23.88 -3.72
N VAL A 56 4.52 -23.85 -2.41
CA VAL A 56 3.36 -23.16 -1.83
C VAL A 56 3.51 -21.66 -1.99
N MET A 57 4.71 -21.12 -1.87
CA MET A 57 4.98 -19.70 -2.11
C MET A 57 4.70 -19.33 -3.57
N ILE A 58 5.21 -20.09 -4.54
CA ILE A 58 4.97 -19.86 -5.97
C ILE A 58 3.47 -19.97 -6.28
N VAL A 59 2.82 -21.06 -5.89
CA VAL A 59 1.39 -21.26 -6.15
C VAL A 59 0.55 -20.19 -5.44
N GLY A 60 0.91 -19.82 -4.22
CA GLY A 60 0.22 -18.78 -3.46
C GLY A 60 0.35 -17.40 -4.11
N VAL A 61 1.58 -16.94 -4.36
CA VAL A 61 1.82 -15.61 -4.97
C VAL A 61 1.23 -15.53 -6.37
N TYR A 62 1.56 -16.46 -7.27
CA TYR A 62 1.08 -16.41 -8.65
C TYR A 62 -0.42 -16.71 -8.73
N GLY A 63 -0.92 -17.69 -7.97
CA GLY A 63 -2.35 -18.02 -7.94
C GLY A 63 -3.20 -16.87 -7.44
N LEU A 64 -2.82 -16.24 -6.33
CA LEU A 64 -3.54 -15.08 -5.79
C LEU A 64 -3.37 -13.84 -6.67
N MET A 65 -2.22 -13.63 -7.31
CA MET A 65 -2.02 -12.53 -8.27
C MET A 65 -2.90 -12.67 -9.51
N PHE A 66 -3.03 -13.88 -10.06
CA PHE A 66 -3.96 -14.13 -11.16
C PHE A 66 -5.40 -13.97 -10.71
N LEU A 67 -5.74 -14.40 -9.49
CA LEU A 67 -7.07 -14.23 -8.93
C LEU A 67 -7.44 -12.75 -8.75
N THR A 68 -6.54 -11.93 -8.20
CA THR A 68 -6.77 -10.49 -8.07
C THR A 68 -6.93 -9.83 -9.43
N GLN A 69 -6.11 -10.20 -10.41
CA GLN A 69 -6.22 -9.68 -11.77
C GLN A 69 -7.53 -10.10 -12.46
N ALA A 70 -7.98 -11.34 -12.24
CA ALA A 70 -9.21 -11.85 -12.82
C ALA A 70 -10.47 -11.22 -12.20
N LEU A 71 -10.43 -10.84 -10.91
CA LEU A 71 -11.57 -10.28 -10.19
C LEU A 71 -11.49 -8.75 -9.99
N LYS A 72 -10.60 -8.07 -10.72
CA LYS A 72 -10.28 -6.63 -10.56
C LYS A 72 -11.48 -5.68 -10.65
N ASP A 73 -12.47 -6.00 -11.50
CA ASP A 73 -13.65 -5.15 -11.74
C ASP A 73 -14.85 -5.52 -10.82
N SER A 74 -14.61 -6.36 -9.80
CA SER A 74 -15.63 -6.87 -8.90
C SER A 74 -15.29 -6.56 -7.43
N PRO A 75 -16.27 -6.45 -6.52
CA PRO A 75 -16.01 -6.37 -5.07
C PRO A 75 -15.15 -7.54 -4.55
N TRP A 76 -15.20 -8.69 -5.22
CA TRP A 76 -14.36 -9.84 -4.93
C TRP A 76 -12.87 -9.62 -5.22
N GLY A 77 -12.53 -8.69 -6.10
CA GLY A 77 -11.15 -8.26 -6.34
C GLY A 77 -10.54 -7.64 -5.09
N LEU A 78 -11.33 -6.90 -4.31
CA LEU A 78 -10.85 -6.34 -3.05
C LEU A 78 -10.53 -7.45 -2.04
N VAL A 79 -11.43 -8.41 -1.86
CA VAL A 79 -11.20 -9.58 -0.98
C VAL A 79 -9.94 -10.35 -1.42
N SER A 80 -9.78 -10.55 -2.73
CA SER A 80 -8.59 -11.21 -3.30
C SER A 80 -7.32 -10.40 -3.03
N CYS A 81 -7.37 -9.07 -3.11
CA CYS A 81 -6.24 -8.19 -2.79
C CYS A 81 -5.86 -8.25 -1.32
N PHE A 82 -6.84 -8.32 -0.40
CA PHE A 82 -6.56 -8.57 1.01
C PHE A 82 -5.95 -9.96 1.19
N ALA A 83 -6.49 -11.00 0.57
CA ALA A 83 -5.91 -12.35 0.65
C ALA A 83 -4.47 -12.38 0.13
N PHE A 84 -4.18 -11.72 -1.00
CA PHE A 84 -2.84 -11.60 -1.57
C PHE A 84 -1.88 -10.84 -0.65
N THR A 85 -2.27 -9.64 -0.19
CA THR A 85 -1.41 -8.83 0.69
C THR A 85 -1.21 -9.47 2.06
N GLY A 86 -2.22 -10.16 2.60
CA GLY A 86 -2.10 -10.95 3.83
C GLY A 86 -1.21 -12.17 3.67
N PHE A 87 -1.29 -12.88 2.54
CA PHE A 87 -0.38 -13.98 2.23
C PHE A 87 1.06 -13.49 2.18
N LEU A 88 1.32 -12.37 1.51
CA LEU A 88 2.65 -11.74 1.50
C LEU A 88 3.09 -11.33 2.90
N GLY A 89 2.22 -10.70 3.70
CA GLY A 89 2.51 -10.38 5.10
C GLY A 89 2.86 -11.61 5.93
N PHE A 90 2.10 -12.70 5.76
CA PHE A 90 2.34 -13.97 6.44
C PHE A 90 3.70 -14.58 6.04
N THR A 91 4.10 -14.47 4.78
CA THR A 91 5.42 -14.96 4.33
C THR A 91 6.60 -14.17 4.89
N LEU A 92 6.38 -12.97 5.46
CA LEU A 92 7.44 -12.21 6.12
C LEU A 92 7.85 -12.79 7.48
N GLY A 93 7.02 -13.62 8.14
CA GLY A 93 7.30 -14.14 9.48
C GLY A 93 8.68 -14.80 9.65
N PRO A 94 9.10 -15.73 8.77
CA PRO A 94 10.45 -16.31 8.80
C PRO A 94 11.56 -15.26 8.67
N ILE A 95 11.37 -14.25 7.81
CA ILE A 95 12.32 -13.15 7.64
C ILE A 95 12.41 -12.33 8.94
N LEU A 96 11.28 -11.99 9.55
CA LEU A 96 11.25 -11.28 10.83
C LEU A 96 11.94 -12.09 11.94
N ASN A 97 11.73 -13.40 11.99
CA ASN A 97 12.41 -14.29 12.93
C ASN A 97 13.94 -14.28 12.74
N LEU A 98 14.44 -14.21 11.50
CA LEU A 98 15.88 -14.09 11.24
C LEU A 98 16.45 -12.77 11.78
N TYR A 99 15.77 -11.64 11.57
CA TYR A 99 16.24 -10.35 12.10
C TYR A 99 16.24 -10.32 13.63
N ILE A 100 15.22 -10.92 14.26
CA ILE A 100 15.13 -11.02 15.73
C ILE A 100 16.21 -11.95 16.29
N ALA A 101 16.53 -13.04 15.60
CA ALA A 101 17.57 -13.96 16.03
C ALA A 101 18.99 -13.38 15.89
N ASN A 102 19.23 -12.54 14.87
CA ASN A 102 20.56 -11.97 14.60
C ASN A 102 20.84 -10.66 15.36
N PHE A 103 19.81 -9.93 15.79
CA PHE A 103 19.96 -8.64 16.46
C PHE A 103 19.29 -8.65 17.84
N SER A 104 20.03 -8.23 18.88
CA SER A 104 19.53 -8.14 20.26
C SER A 104 18.34 -7.18 20.42
N ASN A 105 18.20 -6.21 19.51
CA ASN A 105 17.11 -5.23 19.45
C ASN A 105 16.15 -5.47 18.27
N GLY A 106 16.08 -6.68 17.70
CA GLY A 106 15.33 -6.96 16.48
C GLY A 106 13.84 -6.62 16.53
N HIS A 107 13.15 -6.88 17.66
CA HIS A 107 11.73 -6.50 17.81
C HIS A 107 11.52 -5.01 17.73
N GLN A 108 12.36 -4.25 18.43
CA GLN A 108 12.28 -2.79 18.44
C GLN A 108 12.59 -2.25 17.04
N LEU A 109 13.60 -2.81 16.36
CA LEU A 109 13.97 -2.41 15.01
C LEU A 109 12.83 -2.62 14.00
N ILE A 110 12.17 -3.78 14.05
CA ILE A 110 11.02 -4.08 13.19
C ILE A 110 9.86 -3.14 13.51
N ALA A 111 9.54 -2.95 14.80
CA ALA A 111 8.43 -2.11 15.22
C ALA A 111 8.66 -0.64 14.83
N THR A 112 9.87 -0.12 14.98
CA THR A 112 10.21 1.25 14.58
C THR A 112 10.26 1.41 13.07
N ALA A 113 10.77 0.44 12.32
CA ALA A 113 10.77 0.48 10.86
C ALA A 113 9.33 0.44 10.30
N LEU A 114 8.49 -0.49 10.78
CA LEU A 114 7.08 -0.61 10.39
C LEU A 114 6.30 0.65 10.79
N GLY A 115 6.40 1.06 12.05
CA GLY A 115 5.69 2.22 12.59
C GLY A 115 6.12 3.52 11.93
N GLY A 116 7.43 3.73 11.77
CA GLY A 116 7.99 4.90 11.08
C GLY A 116 7.54 4.98 9.63
N THR A 117 7.62 3.88 8.88
CA THR A 117 7.15 3.82 7.49
C THR A 117 5.65 4.10 7.40
N GLY A 118 4.85 3.47 8.28
CA GLY A 118 3.40 3.69 8.34
C GLY A 118 3.06 5.14 8.64
N ILE A 119 3.66 5.74 9.67
CA ILE A 119 3.43 7.12 10.07
C ILE A 119 3.82 8.08 8.94
N ILE A 120 5.00 7.93 8.34
CA ILE A 120 5.47 8.78 7.23
C ILE A 120 4.51 8.65 6.04
N PHE A 121 4.14 7.43 5.68
CA PHE A 121 3.22 7.17 4.58
C PHE A 121 1.87 7.86 4.82
N PHE A 122 1.23 7.66 5.98
CA PHE A 122 -0.07 8.26 6.28
C PHE A 122 0.01 9.79 6.42
N ALA A 123 1.07 10.32 7.03
CA ALA A 123 1.26 11.77 7.19
C ALA A 123 1.42 12.45 5.83
N LEU A 124 2.30 11.94 4.97
CA LEU A 124 2.51 12.49 3.63
C LEU A 124 1.28 12.29 2.72
N SER A 125 0.58 11.17 2.87
CA SER A 125 -0.67 10.90 2.16
C SER A 125 -1.75 11.92 2.51
N GLY A 126 -1.95 12.17 3.81
CA GLY A 126 -2.87 13.21 4.29
C GLY A 126 -2.45 14.59 3.77
N TYR A 127 -1.18 14.95 3.91
CA TYR A 127 -0.64 16.23 3.45
C TYR A 127 -0.85 16.46 1.95
N ALA A 128 -0.61 15.46 1.12
CA ALA A 128 -0.81 15.54 -0.33
C ALA A 128 -2.29 15.74 -0.68
N LEU A 129 -3.20 15.05 0.02
CA LEU A 129 -4.65 15.16 -0.21
C LEU A 129 -5.24 16.49 0.27
N THR A 130 -4.75 17.05 1.39
CA THR A 130 -5.29 18.31 1.94
C THR A 130 -4.76 19.54 1.22
N THR A 131 -3.49 19.49 0.76
CA THR A 131 -2.80 20.67 0.23
C THR A 131 -3.35 21.12 -1.13
N GLN A 132 -3.98 20.23 -1.91
CA GLN A 132 -4.47 20.50 -3.28
C GLN A 132 -3.45 21.23 -4.18
N LYS A 133 -2.15 21.14 -3.87
CA LYS A 133 -1.08 21.70 -4.71
C LYS A 133 -0.71 20.71 -5.79
N ASP A 134 -0.37 21.26 -6.94
CA ASP A 134 0.30 20.52 -7.99
C ASP A 134 1.78 20.31 -7.60
N PHE A 135 2.19 19.05 -7.47
CA PHE A 135 3.56 18.63 -7.17
C PHE A 135 4.39 18.38 -8.43
N SER A 136 3.89 18.76 -9.62
CA SER A 136 4.59 18.59 -10.89
C SER A 136 6.03 19.14 -10.89
N PHE A 137 6.29 20.22 -10.15
CA PHE A 137 7.66 20.76 -9.94
C PHE A 137 8.65 19.75 -9.34
N LEU A 138 8.19 18.83 -8.49
CA LEU A 138 9.05 17.86 -7.81
C LEU A 138 9.46 16.68 -8.73
N SER A 139 8.75 16.47 -9.85
CA SER A 139 8.97 15.33 -10.74
C SER A 139 10.40 15.28 -11.32
N GLY A 140 10.93 16.41 -11.77
CA GLY A 140 12.30 16.51 -12.29
C GLY A 140 13.37 16.27 -11.23
N PHE A 141 13.17 16.80 -10.02
CA PHE A 141 14.06 16.56 -8.89
C PHE A 141 14.06 15.09 -8.45
N LEU A 142 12.88 14.47 -8.33
CA LEU A 142 12.74 13.05 -8.00
C LEU A 142 13.39 12.15 -9.05
N PHE A 143 13.25 12.47 -10.34
CA PHE A 143 13.87 11.68 -11.40
C PHE A 143 15.40 11.70 -11.30
N ILE A 144 16.00 12.87 -11.08
CA ILE A 144 17.45 13.00 -10.87
C ILE A 144 17.88 12.28 -9.59
N GLY A 145 17.13 12.43 -8.50
CA GLY A 145 17.43 11.76 -7.23
C GLY A 145 17.41 10.23 -7.34
N ILE A 146 16.43 9.67 -8.06
CA ILE A 146 16.37 8.23 -8.34
C ILE A 146 17.56 7.81 -9.21
N MET A 147 17.91 8.55 -10.26
CA MET A 147 19.09 8.24 -11.08
C MET A 147 20.37 8.21 -10.22
N VAL A 148 20.56 9.17 -9.32
CA VAL A 148 21.70 9.19 -8.41
C VAL A 148 21.68 8.00 -7.45
N ALA A 149 20.52 7.63 -6.88
CA ALA A 149 20.43 6.50 -5.96
C ALA A 149 20.69 5.13 -6.63
N PHE A 150 20.46 5.01 -7.94
CA PHE A 150 20.72 3.78 -8.70
C PHE A 150 22.12 3.73 -9.34
N LEU A 151 22.69 4.88 -9.74
CA LEU A 151 24.02 4.95 -10.36
C LEU A 151 25.14 5.19 -9.34
N GLY A 152 24.82 5.76 -8.18
CA GLY A 152 25.75 6.09 -7.10
C GLY A 152 25.94 4.98 -6.08
#